data_AF-A0A1V6Q179-F1
#
_entry.id   AF-A0A1V6Q179-F1
#
_cell.length_a   1.000
_cell.length_b   1.000
_cell.length_c   1.000
_cell.angle_alpha   90.00
_cell.angle_beta   90.00
_cell.angle_gamma   90.00
#
_symmetry.space_group_name_H-M   'P 1'
#
loop_
_entity.id
_entity.type
_entity.pdbx_description
1 polymer ?
#
loop_
_entity_poly.entity_id
_entity_poly.type
_entity_poly.pdbx_seq_one_letter_code
_entity_poly.pdbx_strand_id
1 'polypeptide(L)'
;MDGFHLSRAALNQLPDPKEAHIRRGAPWTFDVTRFVSFVRQLRTWADETPLAIPGSGTWSGADILHAPTFDHEAKDPVENGTCITPDASILILEGNYLLLDEPGWQEIAGLADYRVFVDSDPQEVRGRLAQRHLQAGIEKTLEEGYRRVDSNDFLNAILVREKLLTPDMVLTSVPVESDI
;
A
#
# COMPACT_ATOMS: atom_id res chain seq x y z
N MET A 1 -2.80 2.22 1.10
CA MET A 1 -1.87 1.92 2.22
C MET A 1 -0.81 3.02 2.43
N ASP A 2 -0.30 3.63 1.35
CA ASP A 2 0.87 4.52 1.42
C ASP A 2 0.76 5.73 2.36
N GLY A 3 -0.45 6.27 2.56
CA GLY A 3 -0.68 7.35 3.54
C GLY A 3 -0.41 6.96 5.00
N PHE A 4 -0.12 5.69 5.28
CA PHE A 4 0.22 5.18 6.60
C PHE A 4 1.71 4.85 6.77
N HIS A 5 2.57 5.28 5.83
CA HIS A 5 4.02 5.27 6.07
C HIS A 5 4.34 6.06 7.33
N LEU A 6 5.35 5.62 8.09
CA LEU A 6 5.94 6.47 9.10
C LEU A 6 6.54 7.72 8.42
N SER A 7 6.33 8.88 9.05
CA SER A 7 6.95 10.12 8.60
C SER A 7 8.47 10.01 8.72
N ARG A 8 9.23 10.80 7.95
CA ARG A 8 10.69 10.81 8.05
C ARG A 8 11.16 11.17 9.47
N ALA A 9 10.42 12.03 10.15
CA ALA A 9 10.67 12.37 11.56
C ALA A 9 10.49 11.15 12.47
N ALA A 10 9.46 10.33 12.25
CA ALA A 10 9.22 9.10 13.00
C ALA A 10 10.28 8.03 12.70
N LEU A 11 10.70 7.87 11.44
CA LEU A 11 11.80 6.96 11.07
C LEU A 11 13.11 7.33 11.78
N ASN A 12 13.37 8.62 12.01
CA ASN A 12 14.54 9.08 12.76
C ASN A 12 14.53 8.70 14.25
N GLN A 13 13.37 8.31 14.79
CA GLN A 13 13.22 7.89 16.19
C GLN A 13 13.31 6.37 16.38
N LEU A 14 13.41 5.59 15.29
CA LEU A 14 13.58 4.16 15.36
C LEU A 14 15.00 3.77 15.84
N PRO A 15 15.21 2.55 16.37
CA PRO A 15 16.50 2.14 16.92
C PRO A 15 17.68 2.23 15.94
N ASP A 16 17.44 1.94 14.65
CA ASP A 16 18.39 2.20 13.55
C ASP A 16 17.74 3.10 12.49
N PRO A 17 17.89 4.43 12.60
CA PRO A 17 17.35 5.37 11.62
C PRO A 17 17.90 5.18 10.21
N LYS A 18 19.17 4.77 10.10
CA LYS A 18 19.83 4.64 8.79
C LYS A 18 19.22 3.46 8.04
N GLU A 19 19.06 2.33 8.72
CA GLU A 19 18.35 1.17 8.18
C GLU A 19 16.90 1.53 7.86
N ALA A 20 16.20 2.25 8.74
CA ALA A 20 14.82 2.68 8.53
C ALA A 20 14.61 3.49 7.24
N HIS A 21 15.54 4.39 6.90
CA HIS A 21 15.47 5.12 5.64
C HIS A 21 15.84 4.26 4.43
N ILE A 22 16.79 3.34 4.56
CA ILE A 22 17.18 2.41 3.48
C ILE A 22 16.04 1.43 3.18
N ARG A 23 15.40 0.91 4.23
CA ARG A 23 14.32 -0.07 4.20
C ARG A 23 12.94 0.57 4.17
N ARG A 24 12.84 1.90 3.94
CA ARG A 24 11.54 2.57 3.85
C ARG A 24 10.71 1.91 2.75
N GLY A 25 9.50 1.52 3.11
CA GLY A 25 8.63 0.67 2.30
C GLY A 25 8.52 -0.76 2.83
N ALA A 26 9.39 -1.22 3.73
CA ALA A 26 9.23 -2.49 4.45
C ALA A 26 8.05 -2.43 5.46
N PRO A 27 7.43 -3.56 5.86
CA PRO A 27 6.21 -3.54 6.70
C PRO A 27 6.35 -2.75 8.00
N TRP A 28 7.50 -2.83 8.67
CA TRP A 28 7.77 -2.14 9.93
C TRP A 28 8.01 -0.63 9.78
N THR A 29 8.08 -0.12 8.54
CA THR A 29 8.20 1.32 8.25
C THR A 29 6.84 2.01 8.05
N PHE A 30 5.75 1.31 8.35
CA PHE A 30 4.38 1.81 8.39
C PHE A 30 3.85 1.86 9.82
N ASP A 31 2.92 2.77 10.07
CA ASP A 31 2.10 2.75 11.27
C ASP A 31 0.95 1.74 11.09
N VAL A 32 1.28 0.45 11.25
CA VAL A 32 0.32 -0.65 11.07
C VAL A 32 -0.84 -0.55 12.05
N THR A 33 -0.59 -0.11 13.29
CA THR A 33 -1.63 0.06 14.32
C THR A 33 -2.66 1.07 13.87
N ARG A 34 -2.21 2.23 13.35
CA ARG A 34 -3.09 3.26 12.83
C ARG A 34 -3.81 2.80 11.57
N PHE A 35 -3.13 2.08 10.67
CA PHE A 35 -3.74 1.56 9.46
C PHE A 35 -4.86 0.56 9.77
N VAL A 36 -4.62 -0.43 10.61
CA VAL A 36 -5.63 -1.41 11.04
C VAL A 36 -6.81 -0.71 11.73
N SER A 37 -6.54 0.28 12.57
CA SER A 37 -7.60 1.07 13.23
C SER A 37 -8.49 1.80 12.21
N PHE A 38 -7.88 2.38 11.18
CA PHE A 38 -8.61 3.00 10.08
C PHE A 38 -9.44 1.97 9.28
N VAL A 39 -8.88 0.81 8.94
CA VAL A 39 -9.62 -0.23 8.19
C VAL A 39 -10.82 -0.76 9.00
N ARG A 40 -10.68 -0.90 10.32
CA ARG A 40 -11.82 -1.24 11.21
C ARG A 40 -12.92 -0.17 11.19
N GLN A 41 -12.51 1.10 11.26
CA GLN A 41 -13.44 2.23 11.15
C GLN A 41 -14.14 2.22 9.79
N LEU A 42 -13.39 1.98 8.71
CA LEU A 42 -13.91 1.90 7.36
C LEU A 42 -14.93 0.77 7.20
N ARG A 43 -14.64 -0.41 7.79
CA ARG A 43 -15.58 -1.54 7.79
C ARG A 43 -16.88 -1.19 8.52
N THR A 44 -16.76 -0.63 9.72
CA THR A 44 -17.92 -0.22 10.53
C THR A 44 -18.76 0.82 9.78
N TRP A 45 -18.10 1.82 9.20
CA TRP A 45 -18.76 2.84 8.41
C TRP A 45 -19.48 2.25 7.19
N ALA A 46 -18.85 1.33 6.46
CA ALA A 46 -19.45 0.67 5.30
C ALA A 46 -20.69 -0.17 5.66
N ASP A 47 -20.70 -0.78 6.85
CA ASP A 47 -21.83 -1.57 7.35
C ASP A 47 -22.99 -0.69 7.85
N GLU A 48 -22.68 0.46 8.45
CA GLU A 48 -23.67 1.29 9.15
C GLU A 48 -24.19 2.47 8.31
N THR A 49 -23.43 2.93 7.33
CA THR A 49 -23.75 4.11 6.52
C THR A 49 -24.56 3.71 5.30
N PRO A 50 -25.82 4.17 5.14
CA PRO A 50 -26.63 3.80 3.99
C PRO A 50 -26.02 4.30 2.67
N LEU A 51 -25.96 3.43 1.67
CA LEU A 51 -25.50 3.78 0.32
C LEU A 51 -26.39 4.89 -0.27
N ALA A 52 -25.80 6.05 -0.49
CA ALA A 52 -26.45 7.18 -1.13
C ALA A 52 -26.52 6.99 -2.66
N ILE A 53 -27.39 7.75 -3.31
CA ILE A 53 -27.45 7.77 -4.78
C ILE A 53 -26.13 8.39 -5.30
N PRO A 54 -25.43 7.74 -6.25
CA PRO A 54 -24.23 8.27 -6.89
C PRO A 54 -24.35 9.74 -7.30
N GLY A 55 -23.46 10.59 -6.80
CA GLY A 55 -23.40 12.02 -7.11
C GLY A 55 -24.52 12.88 -6.50
N SER A 56 -25.36 12.33 -5.61
CA SER A 56 -26.48 13.08 -5.02
C SER A 56 -26.04 14.15 -4.02
N GLY A 57 -24.92 13.96 -3.32
CA GLY A 57 -24.39 14.91 -2.33
C GLY A 57 -25.33 15.14 -1.13
N THR A 58 -26.24 14.20 -0.83
CA THR A 58 -27.29 14.36 0.19
C THR A 58 -26.86 13.98 1.61
N TRP A 59 -25.63 13.51 1.78
CA TRP A 59 -25.07 13.10 3.06
C TRP A 59 -24.56 14.28 3.89
N SER A 60 -24.49 14.10 5.20
CA SER A 60 -23.90 15.07 6.11
C SER A 60 -22.37 14.94 6.13
N GLY A 61 -21.67 15.95 6.65
CA GLY A 61 -20.23 15.86 6.86
C GLY A 61 -19.81 14.75 7.85
N ALA A 62 -20.72 14.32 8.74
CA ALA A 62 -20.44 13.23 9.68
C ALA A 62 -20.41 11.85 9.00
N ASP A 63 -21.00 11.74 7.82
CA ASP A 63 -21.04 10.51 7.02
C ASP A 63 -19.81 10.38 6.11
N ILE A 64 -18.90 11.37 6.12
CA ILE A 64 -17.67 11.37 5.32
C ILE A 64 -16.53 10.83 6.17
N LEU A 65 -15.89 9.77 5.70
CA LEU A 65 -14.61 9.32 6.26
C LEU A 65 -13.45 10.01 5.56
N HIS A 66 -12.39 10.29 6.30
CA HIS A 66 -11.16 10.84 5.77
C HIS A 66 -10.02 9.85 5.95
N ALA A 67 -9.20 9.68 4.92
CA ALA A 67 -8.01 8.85 4.97
C ALA A 67 -6.77 9.70 4.66
N PRO A 68 -5.61 9.38 5.28
CA PRO A 68 -4.36 10.02 4.90
C PRO A 68 -3.93 9.55 3.51
N THR A 69 -3.23 10.43 2.78
CA THR A 69 -2.56 10.10 1.51
C THR A 69 -1.05 10.25 1.66
N PHE A 70 -0.29 9.96 0.61
CA PHE A 70 1.16 10.14 0.60
C PHE A 70 1.56 11.16 -0.46
N ASP A 71 2.31 12.18 -0.06
CA ASP A 71 2.87 13.16 -0.99
C ASP A 71 4.24 12.67 -1.47
N HIS A 72 4.35 12.37 -2.77
CA HIS A 72 5.58 11.87 -3.38
C HIS A 72 6.67 12.95 -3.55
N GLU A 73 6.30 14.23 -3.58
CA GLU A 73 7.25 15.36 -3.63
C GLU A 73 7.83 15.63 -2.24
N ALA A 74 6.95 15.77 -1.23
CA ALA A 74 7.36 15.95 0.16
C ALA A 74 7.97 14.67 0.78
N LYS A 75 7.64 13.50 0.21
CA LYS A 75 8.00 12.16 0.70
C LYS A 75 7.49 11.90 2.12
N ASP A 76 6.30 12.39 2.45
CA ASP A 76 5.66 12.19 3.76
C ASP A 76 4.13 12.07 3.64
N PRO A 77 3.47 11.47 4.64
CA PRO A 77 2.01 11.39 4.70
C PRO A 77 1.33 12.75 4.82
N VAL A 78 0.14 12.87 4.22
CA VAL A 78 -0.75 14.04 4.31
C VAL A 78 -2.06 13.62 4.96
N GLU A 79 -2.38 14.24 6.09
CA GLU A 79 -3.60 14.00 6.83
C GLU A 79 -4.85 14.42 6.04
N ASN A 80 -5.91 13.61 6.13
CA ASN A 80 -7.19 13.85 5.46
C ASN A 80 -7.07 14.14 3.94
N GLY A 81 -6.05 13.57 3.30
CA GLY A 81 -5.75 13.84 1.89
C GLY A 81 -6.72 13.22 0.89
N THR A 82 -7.60 12.32 1.34
CA THR A 82 -8.74 11.84 0.55
C THR A 82 -9.98 11.65 1.44
N CYS A 83 -11.15 11.69 0.83
CA CYS A 83 -12.42 11.44 1.47
C CYS A 83 -13.15 10.24 0.84
N ILE A 84 -13.93 9.57 1.67
CA ILE A 84 -14.77 8.44 1.30
C ILE A 84 -16.21 8.86 1.61
N THR A 85 -17.04 8.88 0.58
CA THR A 85 -18.41 9.39 0.65
C THR A 85 -19.42 8.24 0.56
N PRO A 86 -20.62 8.40 1.16
CA PRO A 86 -21.66 7.37 1.18
C PRO A 86 -22.18 6.88 -0.17
N ASP A 87 -21.81 7.52 -1.28
CA ASP A 87 -22.17 7.09 -2.62
C ASP A 87 -21.15 6.16 -3.29
N ALA A 88 -20.07 5.83 -2.59
CA ALA A 88 -19.11 4.79 -2.98
C ALA A 88 -19.66 3.40 -2.63
N SER A 89 -20.11 2.66 -3.64
CA SER A 89 -20.64 1.28 -3.47
C SER A 89 -19.55 0.22 -3.37
N ILE A 90 -18.34 0.50 -3.85
CA ILE A 90 -17.19 -0.40 -3.82
C ILE A 90 -15.99 0.41 -3.36
N LEU A 91 -15.31 -0.09 -2.33
CA LEU A 91 -14.07 0.46 -1.81
C LEU A 91 -12.94 -0.51 -2.12
N ILE A 92 -11.91 -0.02 -2.81
CA ILE A 92 -10.71 -0.80 -3.12
C ILE A 92 -9.61 -0.33 -2.20
N LEU A 93 -9.18 -1.20 -1.30
CA LEU A 93 -7.97 -1.00 -0.52
C LEU A 93 -6.79 -1.61 -1.29
N GLU A 94 -5.78 -0.80 -1.59
CA GLU A 94 -4.55 -1.27 -2.23
C GLU A 94 -3.32 -1.09 -1.32
N GLY A 95 -2.40 -2.04 -1.43
CA GLY A 95 -1.12 -2.05 -0.71
C GLY A 95 -0.43 -3.42 -0.75
N ASN A 96 0.88 -3.42 -0.52
CA ASN A 96 1.72 -4.63 -0.58
C ASN A 96 1.44 -5.63 0.55
N TYR A 97 0.90 -5.17 1.68
CA TYR A 97 0.87 -5.94 2.94
C TYR A 97 -0.53 -6.26 3.45
N LEU A 98 -1.58 -6.03 2.63
CA LEU A 98 -2.98 -6.24 3.05
C LEU A 98 -3.30 -7.72 3.33
N LEU A 99 -2.52 -8.64 2.76
CA LEU A 99 -2.62 -10.10 2.91
C LEU A 99 -1.35 -10.70 3.55
N LEU A 100 -0.60 -9.92 4.32
CA LEU A 100 0.62 -10.38 4.97
C LEU A 100 0.33 -11.03 6.32
N ASP A 101 0.78 -12.28 6.52
CA ASP A 101 0.69 -13.04 7.77
C ASP A 101 1.79 -12.61 8.76
N GLU A 102 1.69 -11.36 9.22
CA GLU A 102 2.51 -10.80 10.29
C GLU A 102 1.65 -10.08 11.34
N PRO A 103 2.13 -9.97 12.60
CA PRO A 103 1.40 -9.26 13.64
C PRO A 103 0.97 -7.85 13.20
N GLY A 104 -0.29 -7.50 13.48
CA GLY A 104 -0.94 -6.28 13.01
C GLY A 104 -1.48 -6.39 11.59
N TRP A 105 -0.66 -6.80 10.62
CA TRP A 105 -1.08 -6.88 9.20
C TRP A 105 -2.14 -7.94 8.93
N GLN A 106 -2.01 -9.11 9.56
CA GLN A 106 -2.90 -10.26 9.35
C GLN A 106 -4.39 -9.94 9.61
N GLU A 107 -4.68 -8.92 10.42
CA GLU A 107 -6.04 -8.53 10.80
C GLU A 107 -6.82 -7.92 9.62
N ILE A 108 -6.11 -7.30 8.66
CA ILE A 108 -6.70 -6.59 7.53
C ILE A 108 -7.47 -7.55 6.62
N ALA A 109 -6.93 -8.75 6.39
CA ALA A 109 -7.55 -9.74 5.54
C ALA A 109 -8.95 -10.14 6.02
N GLY A 110 -9.19 -10.14 7.34
CA GLY A 110 -10.49 -10.45 7.93
C GLY A 110 -11.50 -9.30 7.88
N LEU A 111 -11.08 -8.09 7.48
CA LEU A 111 -11.94 -6.91 7.37
C LEU A 111 -12.40 -6.65 5.93
N ALA A 112 -11.87 -7.37 4.96
CA ALA A 112 -12.23 -7.25 3.54
C ALA A 112 -13.25 -8.30 3.13
N ASP A 113 -14.23 -7.92 2.30
CA ASP A 113 -15.21 -8.85 1.72
C ASP A 113 -14.60 -9.75 0.63
N TYR A 114 -13.57 -9.25 -0.06
CA TYR A 114 -12.92 -9.96 -1.17
C TYR A 114 -11.44 -9.60 -1.27
N ARG A 115 -10.59 -10.61 -1.38
CA ARG A 115 -9.12 -10.48 -1.31
C ARG A 115 -8.49 -10.86 -2.63
N VAL A 116 -7.75 -9.93 -3.21
CA VAL A 116 -7.07 -10.12 -4.49
C VAL A 116 -5.57 -10.02 -4.28
N PHE A 117 -4.83 -11.03 -4.75
CA PHE A 117 -3.38 -10.98 -4.86
C PHE A 117 -2.97 -10.81 -6.32
N VAL A 118 -2.17 -9.79 -6.61
CA VAL A 118 -1.60 -9.57 -7.95
C VAL A 118 -0.25 -10.27 -8.01
N ASP A 119 -0.19 -11.38 -8.74
CA ASP A 119 1.01 -12.19 -8.91
C ASP A 119 1.76 -11.76 -10.17
N SER A 120 3.07 -11.55 -10.06
CA SER A 120 3.93 -11.14 -11.18
C SER A 120 5.29 -11.79 -11.02
N ASP A 121 5.91 -12.20 -12.13
CA ASP A 121 7.25 -12.79 -12.11
C ASP A 121 8.23 -11.86 -11.35
N PRO A 122 8.86 -12.33 -10.25
CA PRO A 122 9.81 -11.54 -9.48
C PRO A 122 10.94 -10.93 -10.31
N GLN A 123 11.39 -11.60 -11.38
CA GLN A 123 12.44 -11.09 -12.26
C GLN A 123 11.93 -9.96 -13.16
N GLU A 124 10.70 -10.07 -13.66
CA GLU A 124 10.08 -8.97 -14.40
C GLU A 124 9.87 -7.74 -13.51
N VAL A 125 9.33 -7.94 -12.30
CA VAL A 125 9.13 -6.86 -11.32
C VAL A 125 10.46 -6.21 -10.98
N ARG A 126 11.51 -7.00 -10.73
CA ARG A 126 12.86 -6.52 -10.48
C ARG A 126 13.38 -5.63 -11.62
N GLY A 127 13.19 -6.06 -12.87
CA GLY A 127 13.54 -5.28 -14.06
C GLY A 127 12.77 -3.97 -14.16
N ARG A 128 11.43 -4.01 -14.00
CA ARG A 128 10.56 -2.83 -14.05
C ARG A 128 10.94 -1.80 -12.97
N LEU A 129 11.23 -2.25 -11.75
CA LEU A 129 11.61 -1.37 -10.65
C LEU A 129 13.00 -0.74 -10.87
N ALA A 130 13.98 -1.51 -11.33
CA ALA A 130 15.31 -0.97 -11.64
C ALA A 130 15.24 0.11 -12.74
N GLN A 131 14.44 -0.13 -13.79
CA GLN A 131 14.18 0.86 -14.84
C GLN A 131 13.48 2.11 -14.28
N ARG A 132 12.48 1.93 -13.40
CA ARG A 132 11.78 3.03 -12.74
C ARG A 132 12.72 3.90 -11.92
N HIS A 133 13.65 3.31 -11.16
CA HIS A 133 14.64 4.07 -10.39
C HIS A 133 15.59 4.89 -11.27
N LEU A 134 16.03 4.32 -12.39
CA LEU A 134 16.86 5.03 -13.37
C LEU A 134 16.10 6.21 -14.00
N GLN A 135 14.86 5.97 -14.45
CA GLN A 135 14.03 7.00 -15.08
C GLN A 135 13.65 8.14 -14.11
N ALA A 136 13.43 7.80 -12.83
CA ALA A 136 13.17 8.79 -11.79
C ALA A 136 14.44 9.55 -11.32
N GLY A 137 15.61 9.24 -11.87
CA GLY A 137 16.89 9.84 -11.48
C GLY A 137 17.33 9.50 -10.05
N ILE A 138 16.77 8.45 -9.45
CA ILE A 138 17.12 7.98 -8.10
C ILE A 138 18.49 7.30 -8.14
N GLU A 139 18.75 6.53 -9.18
CA GLU A 139 20.04 5.86 -9.43
C GLU A 139 20.58 6.28 -10.80
N LYS A 140 21.90 6.27 -10.98
CA LYS A 140 22.54 6.77 -12.22
C LYS A 140 22.65 5.72 -13.31
N THR A 141 22.63 4.45 -12.91
CA THR A 141 22.79 3.31 -13.81
C THR A 141 21.74 2.24 -13.53
N LEU A 142 21.43 1.41 -14.52
CA LEU A 142 20.53 0.28 -14.34
C LEU A 142 21.08 -0.74 -13.32
N GLU A 143 22.39 -0.91 -13.26
CA GLU A 143 23.04 -1.80 -12.28
C GLU A 143 22.84 -1.31 -10.84
N GLU A 144 22.98 -0.01 -10.59
CA GLU A 144 22.65 0.59 -9.29
C GLU A 144 21.16 0.46 -8.97
N GLY A 145 20.29 0.64 -9.97
CA GLY A 145 18.86 0.37 -9.86
C GLY A 145 18.57 -1.05 -9.38
N TYR A 146 19.23 -2.05 -9.96
CA TYR A 146 19.12 -3.43 -9.53
C TYR A 146 19.60 -3.65 -8.09
N ARG A 147 20.77 -3.14 -7.71
CA ARG A 147 21.28 -3.26 -6.33
C ARG A 147 20.32 -2.63 -5.32
N ARG A 148 19.71 -1.50 -5.66
CA ARG A 148 18.70 -0.84 -4.83
C ARG A 148 17.48 -1.73 -4.64
N VAL A 149 16.91 -2.27 -5.72
CA VAL A 149 15.76 -3.17 -5.67
C VAL A 149 16.07 -4.40 -4.83
N ASP A 150 17.22 -5.03 -5.04
CA ASP A 150 17.64 -6.25 -4.35
C ASP A 150 17.77 -6.06 -2.84
N SER A 151 18.21 -4.87 -2.41
CA SER A 151 18.40 -4.54 -0.99
C SER A 151 17.13 -4.03 -0.29
N ASN A 152 16.07 -3.69 -1.02
CA ASN A 152 14.82 -3.21 -0.45
C ASN A 152 13.58 -3.94 -0.98
N ASP A 153 13.07 -3.54 -2.15
CA ASP A 153 11.80 -3.98 -2.71
C ASP A 153 11.72 -5.50 -2.91
N PHE A 154 12.82 -6.12 -3.34
CA PHE A 154 12.88 -7.56 -3.59
C PHE A 154 12.71 -8.38 -2.30
N LEU A 155 13.35 -7.94 -1.21
CA LEU A 155 13.20 -8.57 0.10
C LEU A 155 11.77 -8.43 0.64
N ASN A 156 11.12 -7.29 0.38
CA ASN A 156 9.72 -7.08 0.75
C ASN A 156 8.79 -8.00 -0.06
N ALA A 157 9.07 -8.17 -1.36
CA ALA A 157 8.30 -9.06 -2.22
C ALA A 157 8.44 -10.54 -1.83
N ILE A 158 9.65 -10.99 -1.45
CA ILE A 158 9.88 -12.33 -0.90
C ILE A 158 9.04 -12.53 0.36
N LEU A 159 9.11 -11.59 1.30
CA LEU A 159 8.37 -11.66 2.56
C LEU A 159 6.86 -11.82 2.34
N VAL A 160 6.29 -11.02 1.44
CA VAL A 160 4.86 -11.10 1.09
C VAL A 160 4.51 -12.49 0.53
N ARG A 161 5.35 -13.05 -0.34
CA ARG A 161 5.10 -14.39 -0.91
C ARG A 161 5.23 -15.51 0.11
N GLU A 162 6.24 -15.45 0.98
CA GLU A 162 6.48 -16.47 2.01
C GLU A 162 5.37 -16.48 3.07
N LYS A 163 4.75 -15.33 3.33
CA LYS A 163 3.74 -15.14 4.36
C LYS A 163 2.41 -14.66 3.79
N LEU A 164 2.04 -15.14 2.60
CA LEU A 164 0.81 -14.76 1.94
C LEU A 164 -0.38 -15.47 2.60
N LEU A 165 -1.30 -14.70 3.18
CA LEU A 165 -2.63 -15.20 3.56
C LEU A 165 -3.43 -15.55 2.31
N THR A 166 -4.28 -16.58 2.40
CA THR A 166 -5.06 -17.08 1.26
C THR A 166 -5.91 -15.97 0.62
N PRO A 167 -5.64 -15.59 -0.63
CA PRO A 167 -6.50 -14.68 -1.38
C PRO A 167 -7.73 -15.43 -1.90
N ASP A 168 -8.81 -14.70 -2.18
CA ASP A 168 -9.98 -15.23 -2.88
C ASP A 168 -9.73 -15.32 -4.40
N MET A 169 -8.85 -14.46 -4.92
CA MET A 169 -8.44 -14.45 -6.32
C MET A 169 -6.95 -14.12 -6.47
N VAL A 170 -6.28 -14.84 -7.37
CA VAL A 170 -4.93 -14.50 -7.84
C VAL A 170 -5.04 -13.96 -9.26
N LEU A 171 -4.58 -12.74 -9.48
CA LEU A 171 -4.46 -12.12 -10.80
C LEU A 171 -3.01 -12.20 -11.26
N THR A 172 -2.74 -13.03 -12.26
CA THR A 172 -1.39 -13.16 -12.83
C THR A 172 -1.16 -12.07 -13.88
N SER A 173 -0.13 -11.25 -13.69
CA SER A 173 0.34 -10.32 -14.71
C SER A 173 0.86 -11.12 -15.90
N VAL A 174 0.34 -10.83 -17.08
CA VAL A 174 0.91 -11.31 -18.34
C VAL A 174 1.94 -10.29 -18.84
N PRO A 175 3.00 -10.73 -19.56
CA PRO A 175 3.86 -9.82 -20.29
C PRO A 175 3.00 -9.00 -21.26
N VAL A 176 3.30 -7.72 -21.41
CA VAL A 176 2.75 -6.95 -22.52
C VAL A 176 3.42 -7.49 -23.77
N GLU A 177 2.69 -8.25 -24.60
CA GLU A 177 3.15 -8.57 -25.94
C GLU A 177 3.38 -7.23 -26.65
N SER A 178 4.64 -6.91 -26.92
CA SER A 178 4.98 -5.81 -27.80
C SER A 178 4.55 -6.22 -29.20
N ASP A 179 3.44 -5.66 -29.69
CA ASP A 179 3.07 -5.76 -31.10
C ASP A 179 4.31 -5.41 -31.95
N ILE A 180 4.70 -6.37 -32.80
CA ILE A 180 5.91 -6.39 -33.65
C ILE A 180 5.82 -5.32 -34.74
#